data_AF-A0A3G3MH56-F1
#
_entry.id   AF-A0A3G3MH56-F1
#
_cell.length_a   1.000
_cell.length_b   1.000
_cell.length_c   1.000
_cell.angle_alpha   90.00
_cell.angle_beta   90.00
_cell.angle_gamma   90.00
#
_symmetry.space_group_name_H-M   'P 1'
#
loop_
_entity.id
_entity.type
_entity.pdbx_description
1 polymer ?
#
loop_
_entity_poly.entity_id
_entity_poly.type
_entity_poly.pdbx_seq_one_letter_code
_entity_poly.pdbx_strand_id
1 'polypeptide(L)' 'MTQRNTNQPISYPIFTFRWLAIHGLAIPTVFFFRRNYIYAIYSKIGV' A
#
# COMPACT_ATOMS: atom_id res chain seq x y z
N MET A 1 38.76 -20.13 16.19
CA MET A 1 37.28 -20.19 16.12
C MET A 1 36.76 -18.77 16.28
N THR A 2 36.15 -18.19 15.25
CA THR A 2 35.64 -16.81 15.29
C THR A 2 34.22 -16.81 15.88
N GLN A 3 34.04 -16.07 16.97
CA GLN A 3 32.75 -15.89 17.65
C GLN A 3 31.81 -15.12 16.73
N ARG A 4 30.84 -15.81 16.10
CA ARG A 4 29.81 -15.15 15.29
C ARG A 4 28.91 -14.37 16.25
N ASN A 5 28.98 -13.05 16.18
CA ASN A 5 28.16 -12.15 16.99
C ASN A 5 26.68 -12.35 16.58
N THR A 6 25.90 -12.99 17.44
CA THR A 6 24.50 -13.39 17.18
C THR A 6 23.52 -12.21 17.26
N ASN A 7 23.99 -11.00 17.56
CA ASN A 7 23.18 -9.80 17.72
C ASN A 7 22.88 -9.04 16.42
N GLN A 8 23.05 -9.67 15.26
CA GLN A 8 22.64 -9.08 13.99
C GLN A 8 21.10 -9.14 13.89
N PRO A 9 20.36 -8.02 13.84
CA PRO A 9 18.91 -8.04 13.73
C PRO A 9 18.50 -8.65 12.39
N ILE A 10 17.76 -9.75 12.44
CA ILE A 10 17.20 -10.41 11.25
C ILE A 10 16.02 -9.57 10.78
N SER A 11 16.14 -8.97 9.59
CA SER A 11 15.06 -8.19 8.98
C SER A 11 14.06 -9.12 8.30
N TYR A 12 12.81 -9.09 8.74
CA TYR A 12 11.71 -9.84 8.13
C TYR A 12 10.89 -8.93 7.22
N PRO A 13 10.39 -9.44 6.08
CA PRO A 13 9.53 -8.66 5.21
C PRO A 13 8.19 -8.32 5.88
N ILE A 14 7.63 -7.15 5.52
CA ILE A 14 6.46 -6.54 6.16
C ILE A 14 5.11 -7.20 5.78
N PHE A 15 5.13 -8.26 4.96
CA PHE A 15 3.97 -8.94 4.38
C PHE A 15 3.16 -9.77 5.39
N THR A 16 2.68 -9.11 6.45
CA THR A 16 1.72 -9.66 7.41
C THR A 16 0.32 -9.73 6.79
N PHE A 17 -0.54 -10.64 7.27
CA PHE A 17 -1.95 -10.68 6.85
C PHE A 17 -2.65 -9.33 6.94
N ARG A 18 -2.33 -8.53 7.98
CA ARG A 18 -2.83 -7.16 8.12
C ARG A 18 -2.38 -6.26 6.95
N TRP A 19 -1.11 -6.33 6.56
CA TRP A 19 -0.60 -5.57 5.42
C TRP A 19 -1.36 -5.94 4.13
N LEU A 20 -1.54 -7.24 3.85
CA LEU A 20 -2.26 -7.71 2.67
C LEU A 20 -3.73 -7.27 2.69
N ALA A 21 -4.41 -7.42 3.83
CA ALA A 21 -5.81 -7.02 3.98
C ALA A 21 -6.01 -5.51 3.74
N ILE A 22 -5.11 -4.67 4.26
CA ILE A 22 -5.14 -3.22 4.02
C ILE A 22 -4.92 -2.93 2.54
N HIS A 23 -3.90 -3.51 1.90
CA HIS A 23 -3.58 -3.22 0.49
C HIS A 23 -4.64 -3.75 -0.47
N GLY A 24 -5.24 -4.91 -0.18
CA GLY A 24 -6.30 -5.51 -0.98
C GLY A 24 -7.57 -4.65 -1.05
N LEU A 25 -7.82 -3.83 -0.03
CA LEU A 25 -8.94 -2.88 -0.02
C LEU A 25 -8.50 -1.48 -0.46
N ALA A 26 -7.41 -0.96 0.11
CA ALA A 26 -6.99 0.42 -0.09
C ALA A 26 -6.55 0.73 -1.53
N ILE A 27 -5.82 -0.18 -2.20
CA ILE A 27 -5.36 0.03 -3.58
C ILE A 27 -6.54 0.20 -4.55
N PRO A 28 -7.51 -0.73 -4.63
CA PRO A 28 -8.65 -0.56 -5.52
C PRO A 28 -9.53 0.64 -5.11
N THR A 29 -9.72 0.90 -3.82
CA THR A 29 -10.48 2.08 -3.36
C THR A 29 -9.86 3.39 -3.83
N VAL A 30 -8.53 3.56 -3.71
CA VAL A 30 -7.85 4.77 -4.20
C VAL A 30 -7.93 4.88 -5.71
N PHE A 31 -7.84 3.76 -6.45
CA PHE A 31 -8.02 3.76 -7.91
C PHE A 31 -9.41 4.24 -8.33
N PHE A 32 -10.47 3.69 -7.73
CA PHE A 32 -11.85 4.06 -8.06
C PHE A 32 -12.22 5.47 -7.63
N PHE A 33 -11.83 5.88 -6.43
CA PHE A 33 -12.00 7.28 -5.99
C PHE A 33 -11.20 8.22 -6.87
N ARG A 34 -10.02 7.80 -7.30
CA ARG A 34 -9.21 8.59 -8.21
C ARG A 34 -9.90 8.86 -9.53
N ARG A 35 -10.47 7.81 -10.11
CA ARG A 35 -11.23 7.90 -11.34
C ARG A 35 -12.51 8.71 -11.17
N ASN A 36 -13.26 8.51 -10.08
CA ASN A 36 -14.52 9.20 -9.83
C ASN A 36 -14.35 10.71 -9.61
N TYR A 37 -13.34 11.17 -8.86
CA TYR A 37 -13.13 12.61 -8.67
C TYR A 37 -12.80 13.32 -9.98
N ILE A 38 -12.08 12.66 -10.89
CA ILE A 38 -11.72 13.23 -12.20
C ILE A 38 -12.98 13.43 -13.03
N TYR A 39 -13.86 12.44 -13.07
CA TYR A 39 -15.14 12.54 -13.76
C TYR A 39 -16.06 13.58 -13.14
N ALA A 40 -16.10 13.66 -11.81
CA ALA A 40 -16.88 14.67 -11.11
C ALA A 40 -16.38 16.09 -11.42
N ILE A 41 -15.06 16.27 -11.57
CA ILE A 41 -14.48 17.53 -12.02
C ILE A 41 -14.90 17.80 -13.47
N TYR A 42 -14.64 16.90 -14.42
CA TYR A 42 -15.01 17.09 -15.83
C TYR A 42 -16.49 17.42 -16.03
N SER A 43 -17.37 16.70 -15.33
CA SER A 43 -18.82 16.95 -15.33
C SER A 43 -19.20 18.34 -14.81
N LYS A 44 -18.38 18.95 -13.94
CA LYS A 44 -18.66 20.25 -13.33
C LYS A 44 -18.08 21.43 -14.12
N ILE A 45 -17.03 21.20 -14.91
CA ILE A 45 -16.44 22.19 -15.83
C ILE A 45 -17.07 22.18 -17.23
N GLY A 46 -17.94 21.21 -17.54
CA GLY A 46 -18.74 21.20 -18.78
C GLY A 46 -17.92 21.01 -20.06
N VAL A 47 -16.78 20.31 -19.96
CA VAL A 47 -15.92 19.90 -21.10
C VAL A 47 -16.25 18.47 -21.51
#